data_AF-A0A850AJ69-F1
#
_entry.id   AF-A0A850AJ69-F1
#
_cell.length_a   1.000
_cell.length_b   1.000
_cell.length_c   1.000
_cell.angle_alpha   90.00
_cell.angle_beta   90.00
_cell.angle_gamma   90.00
#
_symmetry.space_group_name_H-M   'P 1'
#
loop_
_entity.id
_entity.type
_entity.pdbx_description
1 polymer ?
#
loop_
_entity_poly.entity_id
_entity_poly.type
_entity_poly.pdbx_seq_one_letter_code
_entity_poly.pdbx_strand_id
1 'polypeptide(L)'
;MEIITPQIEVAKETALKCRRLRMLQKKLESAQAQVKALREEIEAEFGDTGEEIYYRGILLATFKTVISTRFDSKKFQDDYPEFWERYTRTSVSRRFLLK
;
A
#
# COMPACT_ATOMS: atom_id res chain seq x y z
N MET A 1 -25.99 -15.07 8.16
CA MET A 1 -25.40 -15.19 9.51
C MET A 1 -25.08 -13.80 10.00
N GLU A 2 -25.83 -13.27 10.96
CA GLU A 2 -25.46 -12.03 11.64
C GLU A 2 -24.17 -12.31 12.43
N ILE A 3 -23.07 -11.68 12.04
CA ILE A 3 -21.82 -11.75 12.80
C ILE A 3 -22.05 -10.86 14.02
N ILE A 4 -22.48 -11.45 15.13
CA ILE A 4 -22.53 -10.77 16.41
C ILE A 4 -21.09 -10.38 16.73
N THR A 5 -20.75 -9.10 16.56
CA THR A 5 -19.45 -8.58 16.98
C THR A 5 -19.47 -8.40 18.48
N PRO A 6 -18.75 -9.23 19.27
CA PRO A 6 -18.68 -9.03 20.71
C PRO A 6 -17.99 -7.70 20.98
N GLN A 7 -18.65 -6.84 21.75
CA GLN A 7 -18.04 -5.62 22.28
C GLN A 7 -17.28 -5.99 23.55
N ILE A 8 -15.97 -5.68 23.57
CA ILE A 8 -15.10 -5.96 24.71
C ILE A 8 -14.51 -4.63 25.17
N GLU A 9 -14.63 -4.34 26.47
CA GLU A 9 -13.91 -3.25 27.11
C GLU A 9 -12.49 -3.70 27.46
N VAL A 10 -11.49 -2.88 27.10
CA VAL A 10 -10.07 -3.22 27.29
C VAL A 10 -9.47 -2.42 28.44
N ALA A 11 -8.41 -2.95 29.05
CA ALA A 11 -7.64 -2.23 30.06
C ALA A 11 -7.10 -0.89 29.53
N LYS A 12 -6.96 0.09 30.44
CA LYS A 12 -6.42 1.43 30.17
C LYS A 12 -5.10 1.39 29.40
N GLU A 13 -4.22 0.45 29.72
CA GLU A 13 -2.94 0.28 29.06
C GLU A 13 -3.09 -0.02 27.55
N THR A 14 -4.04 -0.87 27.18
CA THR A 14 -4.35 -1.19 25.78
C THR A 14 -4.88 0.03 25.04
N ALA A 15 -5.76 0.82 25.68
CA ALA A 15 -6.24 2.07 25.11
C ALA A 15 -5.10 3.08 24.86
N LEU A 16 -4.13 3.18 25.78
CA LEU A 16 -2.94 4.01 25.61
C LEU A 16 -2.05 3.51 24.46
N LYS A 17 -1.86 2.19 24.32
CA LYS A 17 -1.14 1.58 23.19
C LYS A 17 -1.81 1.91 21.85
N CYS A 18 -3.13 1.79 21.76
CA CYS A 18 -3.90 2.17 20.57
C CYS A 18 -3.70 3.66 20.22
N ARG A 19 -3.77 4.56 21.21
CA ARG A 19 -3.51 6.00 20.99
C ARG A 19 -2.09 6.25 20.51
N ARG A 20 -1.08 5.62 21.12
CA ARG A 20 0.32 5.74 20.71
C ARG A 20 0.55 5.25 19.29
N LEU A 21 -0.04 4.10 18.95
CA LEU A 21 0.02 3.55 17.60
C LEU A 21 -0.58 4.52 16.57
N ARG A 22 -1.75 5.12 16.86
CA ARG A 22 -2.36 6.13 15.98
C ARG A 22 -1.44 7.33 15.75
N MET A 23 -0.79 7.82 16.81
CA MET A 23 0.16 8.94 16.67
C MET A 23 1.36 8.56 15.80
N LEU A 24 1.89 7.34 15.93
CA LEU A 24 2.99 6.85 15.10
C LEU A 24 2.56 6.67 13.64
N GLN A 25 1.36 6.14 13.39
CA GLN A 25 0.80 6.01 12.05
C GLN A 25 0.67 7.37 11.36
N LYS A 26 0.17 8.40 12.05
CA LYS A 26 0.12 9.77 11.51
C LYS A 26 1.49 10.34 11.17
N LYS A 27 2.51 10.07 12.00
CA LYS A 27 3.89 10.48 11.70
C LYS A 27 4.43 9.78 10.46
N LEU A 28 4.17 8.48 10.33
CA LEU A 28 4.56 7.71 9.15
C LEU A 28 3.88 8.21 7.89
N GLU A 29 2.57 8.45 7.94
CA GLU A 29 1.80 9.00 6.82
C GLU A 29 2.35 10.37 6.38
N SER A 30 2.62 11.26 7.34
CA SER A 30 3.24 12.56 7.04
C SER A 30 4.64 12.41 6.43
N ALA A 31 5.47 11.50 6.95
CA ALA A 31 6.80 11.26 6.41
C ALA A 31 6.74 10.64 5.00
N GLN A 32 5.80 9.71 4.77
CA GLN A 32 5.56 9.12 3.46
C GLN A 32 5.07 10.16 2.44
N ALA A 33 4.22 11.10 2.87
CA ALA A 33 3.79 12.21 2.03
C ALA A 33 4.97 13.12 1.64
N GLN A 34 5.86 13.42 2.59
CA GLN A 34 7.09 14.20 2.31
C GLN A 34 8.02 13.46 1.36
N VAL A 35 8.22 12.16 1.56
CA VAL A 35 9.03 11.33 0.63
C VAL A 35 8.41 11.34 -0.76
N LYS A 36 7.08 11.21 -0.88
CA LYS A 36 6.39 11.25 -2.17
C LYS A 36 6.54 12.62 -2.84
N ALA A 37 6.33 13.71 -2.11
CA ALA A 37 6.48 15.07 -2.64
C ALA A 37 7.90 15.35 -3.13
N LEU A 38 8.92 15.04 -2.33
CA LEU A 38 10.33 15.19 -2.73
C LEU A 38 10.67 14.34 -3.96
N ARG A 39 10.14 13.11 -4.01
CA ARG A 39 10.34 12.24 -5.17
C ARG A 39 9.70 12.83 -6.42
N GLU A 40 8.48 13.34 -6.32
CA GLU A 40 7.78 14.00 -7.42
C GLU A 40 8.50 15.27 -7.89
N GLU A 41 9.05 16.06 -6.97
CA GLU A 41 9.88 17.22 -7.30
C GLU A 41 11.14 16.81 -8.07
N ILE A 42 11.85 15.75 -7.63
CA ILE A 42 13.03 15.21 -8.31
C ILE A 42 12.66 14.63 -9.69
N GLU A 43 11.55 13.89 -9.78
CA GLU A 43 11.04 13.33 -11.05
C GLU A 43 10.60 14.42 -12.03
N ALA A 44 10.02 15.52 -11.55
CA ALA A 44 9.60 16.65 -12.38
C ALA A 44 10.79 17.43 -12.97
N GLU A 45 11.89 17.59 -12.22
CA GLU A 45 13.13 18.19 -12.73
C GLU A 45 13.76 17.35 -13.85
N PHE A 46 13.54 16.03 -13.82
CA PHE A 46 14.15 15.07 -14.73
C PHE A 46 13.46 14.95 -16.09
N GLY A 47 12.14 15.15 -16.16
CA GLY A 47 11.35 15.03 -17.39
C GLY A 47 11.32 13.60 -17.99
N ASP A 48 10.92 13.49 -19.27
CA ASP A 48 10.70 12.19 -19.95
C ASP A 48 11.97 11.55 -20.57
N THR A 49 13.12 12.22 -20.50
CA THR A 49 14.28 11.90 -21.36
C THR A 49 15.52 11.39 -20.64
N GLY A 50 15.64 11.58 -19.33
CA GLY A 50 16.80 11.07 -18.61
C GLY A 50 16.63 9.59 -18.27
N GLU A 51 17.73 8.85 -18.16
CA GLU A 51 17.74 7.52 -17.50
C GLU A 51 18.54 7.55 -16.18
N GLU A 52 19.38 8.57 -15.98
CA GLU A 52 20.35 8.65 -14.88
C GLU A 52 20.58 10.11 -14.42
N ILE A 53 20.71 10.33 -13.10
CA ILE A 53 21.03 11.64 -12.50
C ILE A 53 22.44 11.60 -11.92
N TYR A 54 23.27 12.59 -12.26
CA TYR A 54 24.64 12.74 -11.74
C TYR A 54 24.83 14.06 -11.00
N TYR A 55 25.67 14.05 -9.96
CA TYR A 55 26.20 15.26 -9.34
C TYR A 55 27.69 15.11 -9.08
N ARG A 56 28.51 16.02 -9.64
CA ARG A 56 29.99 15.97 -9.54
C ARG A 56 30.59 14.61 -9.95
N GLY A 57 30.02 13.98 -10.97
CA GLY A 57 30.46 12.67 -11.46
C GLY A 57 29.97 11.47 -10.64
N ILE A 58 29.17 11.68 -9.61
CA ILE A 58 28.56 10.61 -8.80
C ILE A 58 27.14 10.36 -9.28
N LEU A 59 26.82 9.12 -9.65
CA LEU A 59 25.47 8.69 -9.99
C LEU A 59 24.59 8.71 -8.73
N LEU A 60 23.51 9.48 -8.77
CA LEU A 60 22.57 9.65 -7.65
C LEU A 60 21.32 8.77 -7.79
N ALA A 61 20.78 8.63 -9.00
CA ALA A 61 19.54 7.90 -9.25
C ALA A 61 19.46 7.40 -10.69
N THR A 62 18.71 6.32 -10.92
CA THR A 62 18.37 5.80 -12.25
C THR A 62 16.87 5.62 -12.37
N PHE A 63 16.29 6.01 -13.50
CA PHE A 63 14.88 5.80 -13.81
C PHE A 63 14.77 4.73 -14.88
N LYS A 64 14.05 3.65 -14.58
CA LYS A 64 13.83 2.54 -15.51
C LYS A 64 12.34 2.35 -15.67
N THR A 65 11.89 2.26 -16.92
CA THR A 65 10.51 1.90 -17.22
C THR A 65 10.25 0.47 -16.76
N VAL A 66 9.29 0.30 -15.84
CA VAL A 66 8.86 -1.01 -15.35
C VAL A 66 7.52 -1.35 -16.01
N ILE A 67 7.53 -2.38 -16.86
CA ILE A 67 6.30 -2.94 -17.44
C ILE A 67 5.81 -4.04 -16.49
N SER A 68 4.66 -3.81 -15.86
CA SER A 68 3.99 -4.83 -15.04
C SER A 68 2.77 -5.35 -15.78
N THR A 69 2.72 -6.66 -15.99
CA THR A 69 1.50 -7.34 -16.46
C THR A 69 0.76 -7.87 -15.24
N ARG A 70 -0.51 -7.48 -15.09
CA ARG A 70 -1.39 -7.98 -14.03
C ARG A 70 -2.48 -8.85 -14.65
N PHE A 71 -2.81 -9.94 -13.96
CA PHE A 71 -3.96 -10.75 -14.34
C PHE A 71 -5.24 -9.96 -14.10
N ASP A 72 -6.07 -9.83 -15.14
CA ASP A 72 -7.38 -9.21 -15.03
C ASP A 72 -8.38 -10.24 -14.50
N SER A 73 -8.38 -10.41 -13.18
CA SER A 73 -9.27 -11.36 -12.50
C SER A 73 -10.74 -11.11 -12.77
N LYS A 74 -11.13 -9.84 -13.00
CA LYS A 74 -12.53 -9.49 -13.22
C LYS A 74 -12.97 -9.92 -14.61
N LYS A 75 -12.20 -9.55 -15.63
CA LYS A 75 -12.47 -9.99 -17.00
C LYS A 75 -12.41 -11.51 -17.12
N PHE A 76 -11.47 -12.16 -16.44
CA PHE A 76 -11.43 -13.62 -16.40
C PHE A 76 -12.67 -14.23 -15.74
N GLN A 77 -13.18 -13.63 -14.66
CA GLN A 77 -14.43 -14.08 -14.04
C GLN A 77 -15.64 -13.91 -14.97
N ASP A 78 -15.70 -12.80 -15.72
CA ASP A 78 -16.78 -12.51 -16.67
C ASP A 78 -16.74 -13.47 -17.89
N ASP A 79 -15.54 -13.73 -18.42
CA ASP A 79 -15.33 -14.58 -19.60
C ASP A 79 -15.38 -16.10 -19.27
N TYR A 80 -14.97 -16.50 -18.06
CA TYR A 80 -14.75 -17.89 -17.64
C TYR A 80 -15.26 -18.19 -16.22
N PRO A 81 -16.57 -18.08 -15.96
CA PRO A 81 -17.15 -18.25 -14.62
C PRO A 81 -16.91 -19.65 -14.04
N GLU A 82 -16.94 -20.70 -14.87
CA GLU A 82 -16.74 -22.10 -14.45
C GLU A 82 -15.33 -22.35 -13.90
N PHE A 83 -14.33 -21.69 -14.48
CA PHE A 83 -12.95 -21.77 -14.01
C PHE A 83 -12.73 -20.89 -12.79
N TRP A 84 -13.38 -19.72 -12.74
CA TRP A 84 -13.34 -18.87 -11.55
C TRP A 84 -13.84 -19.61 -10.31
N GLU A 85 -14.98 -20.31 -10.40
CA GLU A 85 -15.51 -21.11 -9.28
C GLU A 85 -14.57 -22.25 -8.88
N ARG A 86 -13.99 -22.95 -9.86
CA ARG A 86 -13.10 -24.09 -9.62
C ARG A 86 -11.76 -23.71 -8.99
N TYR A 87 -11.24 -22.52 -9.29
CA TYR A 87 -9.90 -22.09 -8.89
C TYR A 87 -9.89 -20.99 -7.82
N THR A 88 -11.05 -20.56 -7.33
CA THR A 88 -11.14 -19.63 -6.20
C THR A 88 -11.17 -20.37 -4.87
N ARG A 89 -10.33 -19.96 -3.92
CA ARG A 89 -10.33 -20.49 -2.55
C ARG A 89 -10.67 -19.39 -1.56
N THR A 90 -11.70 -19.60 -0.75
CA THR A 90 -12.00 -18.72 0.37
C THR A 90 -10.93 -18.86 1.45
N SER A 91 -10.27 -17.75 1.79
CA SER A 91 -9.35 -17.67 2.93
C SER A 91 -9.93 -16.72 3.98
N VAL A 92 -9.95 -17.14 5.23
CA VAL A 92 -10.45 -16.34 6.35
C VAL A 92 -9.25 -15.78 7.12
N SER A 93 -9.17 -14.45 7.20
CA SER A 93 -8.15 -13.75 8.01
C SER A 93 -8.80 -12.71 8.91
N ARG A 94 -8.17 -12.42 10.06
CA ARG A 94 -8.61 -11.37 10.97
C ARG A 94 -7.73 -10.14 10.74
N ARG A 95 -8.36 -9.01 10.38
CA ARG A 95 -7.65 -7.75 10.18
C ARG A 95 -7.72 -6.90 11.44
N PHE A 96 -6.57 -6.45 11.91
CA PHE A 96 -6.49 -5.40 12.91
C PHE A 96 -6.69 -4.04 12.23
N LEU A 97 -7.76 -3.33 12.57
CA LEU A 97 -8.08 -2.00 12.07
C LEU A 97 -8.19 -1.04 13.24
N LEU A 98 -7.26 -0.10 13.32
CA LEU A 98 -7.36 1.00 14.26
C LEU A 98 -8.35 2.03 13.69
N LYS A 99 -9.41 2.33 14.43
CA LYS A 99 -10.32 3.46 14.13
C LYS A 99 -9.76 4.75 14.69
#